data_AF-A0A7Y5KR75-F1
#
_entry.id   AF-A0A7Y5KR75-F1
#
_cell.length_a   1.000
_cell.length_b   1.000
_cell.length_c   1.000
_cell.angle_alpha   90.00
_cell.angle_beta   90.00
_cell.angle_gamma   90.00
#
_symmetry.space_group_name_H-M   'P 1'
#
loop_
_entity.id
_entity.type
_entity.pdbx_description
1 polymer ?
#
loop_
_entity_poly.entity_id
_entity_poly.type
_entity_poly.pdbx_seq_one_letter_code
_entity_poly.pdbx_strand_id
1 'polypeptide(L)'
;MKAWILALMLHLSPQERWKSLPGHEETVGERRARYESIAADIATTVGEGDGIDRNRHQDAALLVAVTFLESGFQKDVDVGPCYRPSADSKRCDSGRAACLAQIRIRDGRTSEHTHGIGGLTQEDLFKDRKKCLAIAKHMLRRSFRACAKDGPDARMDVYASGRCGVGREEGKKRLKLAEKLMSLAIDKETGDKKIADKKK
;
A
#
# COMPACT_ATOMS: atom_id res chain seq x y z
N MET A 1 -1.39 -3.02 17.07
CA MET A 1 -1.07 -2.96 15.62
C MET A 1 -2.33 -2.97 14.73
N LYS A 2 -3.14 -4.03 14.65
CA LYS A 2 -4.33 -4.09 13.76
C LYS A 2 -5.27 -2.89 13.91
N ALA A 3 -5.76 -2.61 15.13
CA ALA A 3 -6.68 -1.50 15.38
C ALA A 3 -6.08 -0.14 15.00
N TRP A 4 -4.77 0.02 15.21
CA TRP A 4 -4.03 1.21 14.81
C TRP A 4 -3.96 1.35 13.29
N ILE A 5 -3.62 0.28 12.55
CA ILE A 5 -3.63 0.27 11.07
C ILE A 5 -5.03 0.60 10.53
N LEU A 6 -6.08 -0.01 11.10
CA LEU A 6 -7.46 0.28 10.72
C LEU A 6 -7.81 1.76 10.88
N ALA A 7 -7.38 2.39 11.99
CA ALA A 7 -7.60 3.82 12.21
C ALA A 7 -6.92 4.69 11.14
N LEU A 8 -5.71 4.32 10.69
CA LEU A 8 -5.03 5.00 9.60
C LEU A 8 -5.79 4.84 8.27
N MET A 9 -6.26 3.63 7.96
CA MET A 9 -7.03 3.37 6.75
C MET A 9 -8.33 4.17 6.72
N LEU A 10 -9.07 4.21 7.83
CA LEU A 10 -10.32 4.99 7.95
C LEU A 10 -10.07 6.49 7.88
N HIS A 11 -8.91 6.98 8.34
CA HIS A 11 -8.53 8.38 8.18
C HIS A 11 -8.28 8.75 6.72
N LEU A 12 -7.54 7.93 5.98
CA LEU A 12 -7.23 8.17 4.56
C LEU A 12 -8.44 7.98 3.65
N SER A 13 -9.28 7.02 4.00
CA SER A 13 -10.28 6.46 3.13
C SER A 13 -11.59 6.27 3.90
N PRO A 14 -12.32 7.34 4.27
CA PRO A 14 -13.56 7.20 5.01
C PRO A 14 -14.55 6.32 4.24
N GLN A 15 -15.06 5.29 4.92
CA GLN A 15 -15.90 4.24 4.36
C GLN A 15 -17.21 4.78 3.74
N GLU A 16 -17.67 5.96 4.11
CA GLU A 16 -18.90 6.58 3.60
C GLU A 16 -18.69 7.28 2.25
N ARG A 17 -17.45 7.55 1.85
CA ARG A 17 -17.14 8.42 0.69
C ARG A 17 -17.00 7.67 -0.64
N TRP A 18 -16.83 6.35 -0.60
CA TRP A 18 -16.59 5.57 -1.81
C TRP A 18 -17.89 5.15 -2.48
N LYS A 19 -17.99 5.46 -3.77
CA LYS A 19 -18.97 4.86 -4.66
C LYS A 19 -18.54 3.44 -5.00
N SER A 20 -19.48 2.51 -4.98
CA SER A 20 -19.25 1.16 -5.46
C SER A 20 -19.01 1.15 -6.97
N LEU A 21 -18.16 0.21 -7.39
CA LEU A 21 -17.94 -0.08 -8.81
C LEU A 21 -18.82 -1.27 -9.21
N PRO A 22 -19.27 -1.36 -10.48
CA PRO A 22 -20.08 -2.47 -10.96
C PRO A 22 -19.45 -3.82 -10.67
N GLY A 23 -20.20 -4.72 -10.04
CA GLY A 23 -19.73 -6.07 -9.65
C GLY A 23 -18.88 -6.11 -8.38
N HIS A 24 -18.62 -4.96 -7.76
CA HIS A 24 -17.87 -4.81 -6.52
C HIS A 24 -18.62 -3.93 -5.52
N GLU A 25 -19.94 -4.06 -5.51
CA GLU A 25 -20.81 -3.41 -4.54
C GLU A 25 -20.50 -3.89 -3.13
N GLU A 26 -20.54 -2.95 -2.19
CA GLU A 26 -20.41 -3.23 -0.77
C GLU A 26 -21.13 -2.14 0.00
N THR A 27 -21.85 -2.55 1.04
CA THR A 27 -22.38 -1.66 2.07
C THR A 27 -21.23 -1.04 2.87
N VAL A 28 -21.53 0.02 3.63
CA VAL A 28 -20.55 0.63 4.54
C VAL A 28 -20.04 -0.38 5.58
N GLY A 29 -20.91 -1.26 6.08
CA GLY A 29 -20.54 -2.33 7.02
C GLY A 29 -19.59 -3.36 6.41
N GLU A 30 -19.88 -3.83 5.18
CA GLU A 30 -19.00 -4.76 4.47
C GLU A 30 -17.64 -4.13 4.14
N ARG A 31 -17.63 -2.86 3.73
CA ARG A 31 -16.39 -2.10 3.50
C ARG A 31 -15.54 -2.00 4.75
N ARG A 32 -16.18 -1.72 5.89
CA ARG A 32 -15.50 -1.69 7.20
C ARG A 32 -14.89 -3.04 7.55
N ALA A 33 -15.66 -4.12 7.43
CA ALA A 33 -15.19 -5.47 7.71
C ALA A 33 -14.01 -5.85 6.79
N ARG A 34 -14.06 -5.45 5.52
CA ARG A 34 -12.95 -5.62 4.58
C ARG A 34 -11.72 -4.82 5.00
N TYR A 35 -11.88 -3.57 5.45
CA TYR A 35 -10.76 -2.77 5.98
C TYR A 35 -10.15 -3.40 7.23
N GLU A 36 -10.96 -3.97 8.11
CA GLU A 36 -10.49 -4.70 9.29
C GLU A 36 -9.69 -5.95 8.90
N SER A 37 -10.14 -6.66 7.86
CA SER A 37 -9.42 -7.80 7.28
C SER A 37 -8.08 -7.37 6.67
N ILE A 38 -8.07 -6.32 5.84
CA ILE A 38 -6.84 -5.75 5.25
C ILE A 38 -5.87 -5.32 6.35
N ALA A 39 -6.35 -4.63 7.40
CA ALA A 39 -5.52 -4.18 8.51
C ALA A 39 -4.88 -5.36 9.28
N ALA A 40 -5.59 -6.48 9.40
CA ALA A 40 -5.05 -7.70 10.01
C ALA A 40 -3.96 -8.34 9.14
N ASP A 41 -4.14 -8.36 7.82
CA ASP A 41 -3.13 -8.89 6.90
C ASP A 41 -1.88 -8.01 6.88
N ILE A 42 -2.00 -6.68 6.84
CA ILE A 42 -0.85 -5.77 6.95
C ILE A 42 -0.12 -6.00 8.28
N ALA A 43 -0.84 -6.09 9.40
CA ALA A 43 -0.24 -6.35 10.71
C ALA A 43 0.54 -7.67 10.74
N THR A 44 0.01 -8.71 10.10
CA THR A 44 0.66 -10.01 9.97
C THR A 44 1.92 -9.89 9.11
N THR A 45 1.82 -9.31 7.92
CA THR A 45 2.95 -9.15 6.99
C THR A 45 4.11 -8.35 7.57
N VAL A 46 3.86 -7.31 8.37
CA VAL A 46 4.97 -6.57 9.03
C VAL A 46 5.53 -7.29 10.25
N GLY A 47 4.75 -8.20 10.86
CA GLY A 47 5.19 -9.01 11.99
C GLY A 47 6.08 -10.18 11.59
N GLU A 48 5.93 -10.67 10.36
CA GLU A 48 6.65 -11.83 9.83
C GLU A 48 7.96 -11.45 9.11
N GLY A 49 9.03 -12.20 9.37
CA GLY A 49 10.33 -12.05 8.71
C GLY A 49 10.99 -10.68 8.93
N ASP A 50 11.94 -10.35 8.05
CA ASP A 50 12.66 -9.08 8.13
C ASP A 50 11.77 -7.88 7.79
N GLY A 51 12.01 -6.74 8.43
CA GLY A 51 11.39 -5.46 8.08
C GLY A 51 11.87 -4.89 6.74
N ILE A 52 11.30 -3.75 6.33
CA ILE A 52 11.71 -3.02 5.13
C ILE A 52 13.06 -2.35 5.39
N ASP A 53 13.11 -1.44 6.35
CA ASP A 53 14.33 -0.77 6.85
C ASP A 53 14.08 0.00 8.16
N ARG A 54 12.96 -0.29 8.84
CA ARG A 54 12.39 0.54 9.90
C ARG A 54 11.77 -0.31 11.01
N ASN A 55 11.25 0.32 12.06
CA ASN A 55 10.48 -0.40 13.06
C ASN A 55 9.11 -0.85 12.51
N ARG A 56 8.46 -1.83 13.17
CA ARG A 56 7.21 -2.43 12.67
C ARG A 56 6.06 -1.44 12.43
N HIS A 57 5.96 -0.38 13.24
CA HIS A 57 4.93 0.65 13.03
C HIS A 57 5.23 1.50 11.79
N GLN A 58 6.50 1.87 11.60
CA GLN A 58 6.93 2.61 10.42
C GLN A 58 6.76 1.78 9.13
N ASP A 59 7.07 0.49 9.17
CA ASP A 59 6.84 -0.43 8.06
C ASP A 59 5.34 -0.58 7.74
N ALA A 60 4.50 -0.68 8.77
CA ALA A 60 3.05 -0.73 8.59
C ALA A 60 2.49 0.58 8.01
N ALA A 61 2.92 1.74 8.52
CA ALA A 61 2.53 3.03 7.95
C ALA A 61 2.95 3.16 6.49
N LEU A 62 4.15 2.67 6.13
CA LEU A 62 4.62 2.67 4.75
C LEU A 62 3.77 1.76 3.85
N LEU A 63 3.46 0.53 4.28
CA LEU A 63 2.57 -0.36 3.52
C LEU A 63 1.16 0.22 3.35
N VAL A 64 0.60 0.85 4.39
CA VAL A 64 -0.69 1.56 4.31
C VAL A 64 -0.61 2.71 3.31
N ALA A 65 0.44 3.53 3.36
CA ALA A 65 0.62 4.66 2.45
C ALA A 65 0.74 4.21 0.99
N VAL A 66 1.52 3.14 0.74
CA VAL A 66 1.67 2.55 -0.58
C VAL A 66 0.34 2.02 -1.09
N THR A 67 -0.29 1.10 -0.35
CA THR A 67 -1.56 0.48 -0.78
C THR A 67 -2.68 1.50 -0.99
N PHE A 68 -2.74 2.57 -0.19
CA PHE A 68 -3.67 3.68 -0.41
C PHE A 68 -3.37 4.43 -1.71
N LEU A 69 -2.12 4.81 -1.96
CA LEU A 69 -1.74 5.56 -3.16
C LEU A 69 -1.86 4.74 -4.43
N GLU A 70 -1.68 3.43 -4.35
CA GLU A 70 -1.86 2.52 -5.47
C GLU A 70 -3.34 2.27 -5.80
N SER A 71 -4.19 2.14 -4.77
CA SER A 71 -5.49 1.48 -4.96
C SER A 71 -6.67 2.14 -4.25
N GLY A 72 -6.42 3.08 -3.34
CA GLY A 72 -7.45 3.65 -2.46
C GLY A 72 -8.19 2.62 -1.60
N PHE A 73 -7.65 1.40 -1.45
CA PHE A 73 -8.33 0.26 -0.85
C PHE A 73 -9.64 -0.14 -1.53
N GLN A 74 -9.77 0.09 -2.84
CA GLN A 74 -10.97 -0.29 -3.58
C GLN A 74 -11.20 -1.81 -3.53
N LYS A 75 -12.47 -2.23 -3.63
CA LYS A 75 -12.83 -3.65 -3.54
C LYS A 75 -12.39 -4.43 -4.78
N ASP A 76 -12.54 -3.85 -5.97
CA ASP A 76 -12.20 -4.50 -7.25
C ASP A 76 -10.71 -4.83 -7.37
N VAL A 77 -9.85 -3.97 -6.84
CA VAL A 77 -8.40 -4.18 -6.75
C VAL A 77 -8.01 -5.13 -5.62
N ASP A 78 -8.84 -5.29 -4.57
CA ASP A 78 -8.59 -6.23 -3.47
C ASP A 78 -8.97 -7.67 -3.87
N VAL A 79 -10.20 -7.88 -4.36
CA VAL A 79 -10.74 -9.22 -4.65
C VAL A 79 -10.56 -9.65 -6.11
N GLY A 80 -10.38 -8.70 -7.03
CA GLY A 80 -10.19 -8.97 -8.45
C GLY A 80 -11.42 -9.54 -9.17
N PRO A 81 -11.33 -9.63 -10.51
CA PRO A 81 -10.45 -8.80 -11.34
C PRO A 81 -10.83 -7.32 -11.21
N CYS A 82 -9.84 -6.43 -11.36
CA CYS A 82 -10.06 -4.98 -11.30
C CYS A 82 -11.08 -4.52 -12.35
N TYR A 83 -12.05 -3.71 -11.93
CA TYR A 83 -13.11 -3.23 -12.81
C TYR A 83 -12.55 -2.27 -13.86
N ARG A 84 -12.89 -2.55 -15.13
CA ARG A 84 -12.48 -1.76 -16.29
C ARG A 84 -13.73 -1.36 -17.09
N PRO A 85 -14.05 -0.06 -17.20
CA PRO A 85 -15.23 0.40 -17.93
C PRO A 85 -15.13 0.20 -19.45
N SER A 86 -13.93 -0.01 -19.99
CA SER A 86 -13.70 -0.26 -21.42
C SER A 86 -12.37 -0.98 -21.64
N ALA A 87 -12.20 -1.53 -22.85
CA ALA A 87 -10.95 -2.18 -23.28
C ALA A 87 -9.74 -1.23 -23.27
N ASP A 88 -9.96 0.07 -23.45
CA ASP A 88 -8.91 1.10 -23.44
C ASP A 88 -8.64 1.70 -22.05
N SER A 89 -9.40 1.28 -21.03
CA SER A 89 -9.22 1.79 -19.67
C SER A 89 -7.81 1.53 -19.16
N LYS A 90 -7.16 2.58 -18.67
CA LYS A 90 -5.84 2.53 -18.02
C LYS A 90 -5.86 2.08 -16.56
N ARG A 91 -7.05 1.81 -15.98
CA ARG A 91 -7.16 1.27 -14.63
C ARG A 91 -6.34 -0.02 -14.51
N CYS A 92 -5.67 -0.16 -13.37
CA CYS A 92 -4.84 -1.31 -13.04
C CYS A 92 -3.78 -1.63 -14.09
N ASP A 93 -3.04 -0.59 -14.52
CA ASP A 93 -2.05 -0.66 -15.61
C ASP A 93 -2.61 -1.34 -16.87
N SER A 94 -3.80 -0.91 -17.30
CA SER A 94 -4.54 -1.53 -18.41
C SER A 94 -4.83 -3.03 -18.19
N GLY A 95 -5.10 -3.41 -16.95
CA GLY A 95 -5.32 -4.80 -16.54
C GLY A 95 -4.05 -5.63 -16.30
N ARG A 96 -2.86 -5.00 -16.24
CA ARG A 96 -1.58 -5.67 -15.99
C ARG A 96 -1.12 -5.59 -14.54
N ALA A 97 -1.79 -4.83 -13.69
CA ALA A 97 -1.53 -4.78 -12.25
C ALA A 97 -2.62 -5.54 -11.48
N ALA A 98 -2.23 -6.17 -10.36
CA ALA A 98 -3.15 -6.88 -9.48
C ALA A 98 -2.98 -6.44 -8.02
N CYS A 99 -3.99 -6.75 -7.21
CA CYS A 99 -4.07 -6.54 -5.77
C CYS A 99 -3.99 -5.05 -5.30
N LEU A 100 -4.10 -4.86 -3.97
CA LEU A 100 -4.05 -3.56 -3.31
C LEU A 100 -2.75 -2.77 -3.53
N ALA A 101 -1.64 -3.46 -3.78
CA ALA A 101 -0.34 -2.83 -4.03
C ALA A 101 -0.05 -2.63 -5.53
N GLN A 102 -1.01 -2.94 -6.41
CA GLN A 102 -0.89 -2.80 -7.87
C GLN A 102 0.39 -3.45 -8.42
N ILE A 103 0.68 -4.67 -7.96
CA ILE A 103 1.85 -5.42 -8.40
C ILE A 103 1.70 -5.75 -9.88
N ARG A 104 2.68 -5.32 -10.67
CA ARG A 104 2.70 -5.51 -12.11
C ARG A 104 2.99 -6.96 -12.47
N ILE A 105 2.20 -7.48 -13.40
CA ILE A 105 2.32 -8.81 -13.99
C ILE A 105 2.89 -8.67 -15.40
N ARG A 106 3.99 -9.38 -15.64
CA ARG A 106 4.68 -9.43 -16.93
C ARG A 106 4.77 -10.89 -17.35
N ASP A 107 4.45 -11.16 -18.61
CA ASP A 107 4.50 -12.53 -19.16
C ASP A 107 3.67 -13.53 -18.32
N GLY A 108 2.54 -13.05 -17.78
CA GLY A 108 1.60 -13.82 -16.97
C GLY A 108 1.96 -13.98 -15.48
N ARG A 109 3.14 -13.51 -15.04
CA ARG A 109 3.58 -13.68 -13.63
C ARG A 109 4.26 -12.42 -13.05
N THR A 110 4.41 -12.38 -11.74
CA THR A 110 5.27 -11.39 -11.07
C THR A 110 6.73 -11.64 -11.44
N SER A 111 7.49 -10.58 -11.76
CA SER A 111 8.92 -10.68 -12.08
C SER A 111 9.82 -10.89 -10.85
N GLU A 112 9.29 -10.66 -9.65
CA GLU A 112 9.99 -11.00 -8.43
C GLU A 112 10.07 -12.54 -8.35
N HIS A 113 11.24 -13.08 -8.01
CA HIS A 113 11.49 -14.53 -7.92
C HIS A 113 12.33 -14.90 -6.67
N THR A 114 12.42 -14.00 -5.70
CA THR A 114 13.39 -14.12 -4.61
C THR A 114 12.74 -14.71 -3.36
N HIS A 115 13.42 -15.65 -2.70
CA HIS A 115 13.00 -16.25 -1.42
C HIS A 115 11.61 -16.92 -1.42
N GLY A 116 11.23 -17.58 -2.52
CA GLY A 116 9.92 -18.23 -2.63
C GLY A 116 8.74 -17.26 -2.75
N ILE A 117 9.03 -15.96 -2.88
CA ILE A 117 8.06 -14.89 -3.10
C ILE A 117 8.16 -14.51 -4.58
N GLY A 118 7.23 -15.01 -5.40
CA GLY A 118 7.23 -14.68 -6.81
C GLY A 118 6.73 -15.76 -7.76
N GLY A 119 6.84 -15.50 -9.06
CA GLY A 119 6.22 -16.33 -10.09
C GLY A 119 4.70 -16.44 -9.97
N LEU A 120 4.06 -15.50 -9.24
CA LEU A 120 2.63 -15.53 -8.96
C LEU A 120 1.84 -14.94 -10.12
N THR A 121 0.70 -15.55 -10.42
CA THR A 121 -0.26 -15.03 -11.39
C THR A 121 -1.12 -13.90 -10.79
N GLN A 122 -1.94 -13.23 -11.61
CA GLN A 122 -2.94 -12.30 -11.09
C GLN A 122 -3.92 -12.98 -10.13
N GLU A 123 -4.36 -14.19 -10.47
CA GLU A 123 -5.30 -14.96 -9.66
C GLU A 123 -4.71 -15.28 -8.28
N ASP A 124 -3.43 -15.67 -8.23
CA ASP A 124 -2.74 -15.92 -6.96
C ASP A 124 -2.76 -14.71 -6.03
N LEU A 125 -2.60 -13.50 -6.59
CA LEU A 125 -2.56 -12.25 -5.83
C LEU A 125 -3.94 -11.78 -5.37
N PHE A 126 -5.00 -12.06 -6.16
CA PHE A 126 -6.37 -11.75 -5.78
C PHE A 126 -6.93 -12.75 -4.76
N LYS A 127 -6.54 -14.02 -4.86
CA LYS A 127 -6.97 -15.08 -3.96
C LYS A 127 -6.35 -14.98 -2.57
N ASP A 128 -5.13 -14.46 -2.47
CA ASP A 128 -4.39 -14.35 -1.21
C ASP A 128 -3.71 -12.98 -1.09
N ARG A 129 -4.36 -12.08 -0.36
CA ARG A 129 -3.86 -10.74 -0.06
C ARG A 129 -2.50 -10.75 0.64
N LYS A 130 -2.18 -11.77 1.44
CA LYS A 130 -0.89 -11.84 2.12
C LYS A 130 0.26 -12.02 1.14
N LYS A 131 0.04 -12.75 0.02
CA LYS A 131 1.03 -12.85 -1.06
C LYS A 131 1.29 -11.48 -1.71
N CYS A 132 0.23 -10.73 -1.98
CA CYS A 132 0.34 -9.35 -2.48
C CYS A 132 1.17 -8.46 -1.55
N LEU A 133 0.83 -8.44 -0.26
CA LEU A 133 1.50 -7.62 0.74
C LEU A 133 2.95 -8.07 0.97
N ALA A 134 3.22 -9.38 0.93
CA ALA A 134 4.57 -9.92 1.05
C ALA A 134 5.46 -9.50 -0.12
N ILE A 135 4.96 -9.55 -1.37
CA ILE A 135 5.69 -9.03 -2.53
C ILE A 135 5.92 -7.52 -2.39
N ALA A 136 4.89 -6.75 -2.03
CA ALA A 136 5.02 -5.31 -1.85
C ALA A 136 6.10 -4.99 -0.80
N LYS A 137 6.07 -5.65 0.36
CA LYS A 137 7.09 -5.52 1.41
C LYS A 137 8.48 -5.87 0.89
N HIS A 138 8.62 -6.96 0.14
CA HIS A 138 9.89 -7.36 -0.45
C HIS A 138 10.43 -6.31 -1.44
N MET A 139 9.59 -5.81 -2.35
CA MET A 139 9.96 -4.78 -3.32
C MET A 139 10.39 -3.48 -2.63
N LEU A 140 9.68 -3.08 -1.57
CA LEU A 140 10.05 -1.91 -0.76
C LEU A 140 11.42 -2.11 -0.11
N ARG A 141 11.66 -3.26 0.53
CA ARG A 141 12.95 -3.60 1.14
C ARG A 141 14.08 -3.56 0.12
N ARG A 142 13.85 -4.14 -1.07
CA ARG A 142 14.81 -4.11 -2.18
C ARG A 142 15.11 -2.68 -2.62
N SER A 143 14.08 -1.84 -2.76
CA SER A 143 14.24 -0.44 -3.13
C SER A 143 15.08 0.34 -2.11
N PHE A 144 14.77 0.18 -0.82
CA PHE A 144 15.49 0.87 0.26
C PHE A 144 16.97 0.51 0.29
N ARG A 145 17.31 -0.73 -0.03
CA ARG A 145 18.71 -1.20 -0.11
C ARG A 145 19.40 -0.73 -1.39
N ALA A 146 18.73 -0.83 -2.53
CA ALA A 146 19.30 -0.49 -3.82
C ALA A 146 19.76 0.98 -3.88
N CYS A 147 18.94 1.90 -3.37
CA CYS A 147 19.23 3.33 -3.42
C CYS A 147 19.78 3.88 -2.09
N ALA A 148 20.41 3.02 -1.28
CA ALA A 148 20.83 3.41 0.06
C ALA A 148 21.85 4.56 0.09
N LYS A 149 22.72 4.61 -0.93
CA LYS A 149 23.80 5.59 -1.07
C LYS A 149 23.34 6.96 -1.58
N ASP A 150 22.13 7.03 -2.14
CA ASP A 150 21.62 8.24 -2.82
C ASP A 150 20.79 9.15 -1.89
N GLY A 151 20.78 8.84 -0.58
CA GLY A 151 20.08 9.58 0.46
C GLY A 151 18.69 9.04 0.81
N PRO A 152 18.05 9.60 1.85
CA PRO A 152 16.75 9.13 2.34
C PRO A 152 15.62 9.30 1.30
N ASP A 153 15.66 10.37 0.51
CA ASP A 153 14.66 10.66 -0.52
C ASP A 153 14.66 9.67 -1.67
N ALA A 154 15.80 9.00 -1.91
CA ALA A 154 15.98 8.07 -3.01
C ALA A 154 15.51 6.64 -2.69
N ARG A 155 15.19 6.35 -1.42
CA ARG A 155 14.92 4.99 -0.93
C ARG A 155 13.75 4.29 -1.63
N MET A 156 12.87 5.06 -2.27
CA MET A 156 11.69 4.59 -2.99
C MET A 156 11.82 4.67 -4.51
N ASP A 157 12.94 5.15 -5.05
CA ASP A 157 13.12 5.37 -6.50
C ASP A 157 12.94 4.06 -7.28
N VAL A 158 13.55 2.96 -6.81
CA VAL A 158 13.42 1.64 -7.45
C VAL A 158 12.00 1.07 -7.32
N TYR A 159 11.31 1.27 -6.20
CA TYR A 159 9.91 0.86 -6.09
C TYR A 159 9.03 1.61 -7.10
N ALA A 160 9.26 2.92 -7.26
CA ALA A 160 8.45 3.79 -8.11
C ALA A 160 8.76 3.65 -9.61
N SER A 161 10.02 3.37 -9.98
CA SER A 161 10.48 3.45 -11.38
C SER A 161 11.33 2.27 -11.86
N GLY A 162 11.77 1.40 -10.94
CA GLY A 162 12.68 0.30 -11.22
C GLY A 162 14.17 0.65 -11.19
N ARG A 163 14.56 1.93 -11.02
CA ARG A 163 15.98 2.35 -10.95
C ARG A 163 16.19 3.53 -10.00
N CYS A 164 17.36 3.61 -9.38
CA CYS A 164 17.72 4.75 -8.54
C CYS A 164 17.86 6.03 -9.37
N GLY A 165 17.55 7.18 -8.77
CA GLY A 165 17.57 8.49 -9.42
C GLY A 165 16.33 8.80 -10.27
N VAL A 166 15.36 7.88 -10.39
CA VAL A 166 14.13 8.08 -11.18
C VAL A 166 12.90 7.72 -10.35
N GLY A 167 11.80 8.45 -10.56
CA GLY A 167 10.58 8.28 -9.76
C GLY A 167 10.67 8.88 -8.35
N ARG A 168 11.61 9.82 -8.13
CA ARG A 168 11.88 10.42 -6.83
C ARG A 168 10.68 11.12 -6.22
N GLU A 169 9.94 11.85 -7.03
CA GLU A 169 8.77 12.59 -6.54
C GLU A 169 7.62 11.64 -6.17
N GLU A 170 7.43 10.57 -6.93
CA GLU A 170 6.50 9.48 -6.61
C GLU A 170 6.91 8.74 -5.34
N GLY A 171 8.20 8.50 -5.14
CA GLY A 171 8.77 7.90 -3.93
C GLY A 171 8.57 8.77 -2.70
N LYS A 172 8.91 10.06 -2.79
CA LYS A 172 8.70 11.06 -1.73
C LYS A 172 7.25 11.18 -1.30
N LYS A 173 6.29 11.15 -2.24
CA LYS A 173 4.85 11.17 -1.91
C LYS A 173 4.48 10.02 -0.96
N ARG A 174 4.99 8.81 -1.21
CA ARG A 174 4.75 7.62 -0.37
C ARG A 174 5.40 7.77 1.01
N LEU A 175 6.66 8.20 1.06
CA LEU A 175 7.39 8.43 2.33
C LEU A 175 6.74 9.51 3.18
N LYS A 176 6.43 10.67 2.58
CA LYS A 176 5.78 11.79 3.26
C LYS A 176 4.41 11.42 3.80
N LEU A 177 3.64 10.60 3.06
CA LEU A 177 2.37 10.08 3.55
C LEU A 177 2.58 9.15 4.75
N ALA A 178 3.53 8.22 4.67
CA ALA A 178 3.85 7.32 5.78
C ALA A 178 4.27 8.08 7.05
N GLU A 179 5.10 9.12 6.91
CA GLU A 179 5.51 9.99 8.02
C GLU A 179 4.33 10.75 8.63
N LYS A 180 3.44 11.30 7.80
CA LYS A 180 2.21 11.95 8.27
C LYS A 180 1.31 10.98 9.03
N LEU A 181 1.19 9.73 8.58
CA LEU A 181 0.41 8.71 9.28
C LEU A 181 0.99 8.39 10.65
N MET A 182 2.32 8.35 10.77
CA MET A 182 3.00 8.16 12.05
C MET A 182 2.73 9.32 13.03
N SER A 183 2.69 10.57 12.56
CA SER A 183 2.43 11.71 13.45
C SER A 183 0.99 11.77 13.94
N LEU A 184 0.01 11.37 13.11
CA LEU A 184 -1.41 11.35 13.47
C LEU A 184 -1.74 10.37 14.61
N ALA A 185 -0.92 9.33 14.77
CA ALA A 185 -1.05 8.36 15.84
C ALA A 185 -0.59 8.89 17.19
N ILE A 186 0.48 9.67 17.20
CA ILE A 186 1.10 10.21 18.41
C ILE A 186 0.21 11.31 19.01
N ASP A 187 -0.32 12.20 18.17
CA ASP A 187 -1.15 13.33 18.63
C ASP A 187 -2.47 12.87 19.31
N LYS A 188 -2.94 11.63 19.09
CA LYS A 188 -4.13 11.08 19.76
C LYS A 188 -3.84 10.43 21.11
N GLU A 189 -2.63 9.92 21.34
CA GLU A 189 -2.25 9.32 22.62
C GLU A 189 -1.79 10.36 23.65
N THR A 190 -1.22 11.49 23.21
CA THR A 190 -0.79 12.57 24.10
C THR A 190 -1.86 13.62 24.36
N GLY A 191 -2.94 13.67 23.57
CA GLY A 191 -4.03 14.65 23.75
C GLY A 191 -3.63 16.10 23.43
N ASP A 192 -2.41 16.36 22.98
CA ASP A 192 -1.93 17.71 22.73
C ASP A 192 -2.44 18.25 21.40
N LYS A 193 -3.35 19.24 21.49
CA LYS A 193 -3.71 20.10 20.36
C LYS A 193 -2.47 20.84 19.92
N LYS A 194 -1.90 20.49 18.77
CA LYS A 194 -1.00 21.40 18.05
C LYS A 194 -1.79 22.63 17.61
N ILE A 195 -1.79 23.65 18.46
CA ILE A 195 -2.11 25.02 18.08
C ILE A 195 -1.00 25.44 17.13
N ALA A 196 -1.31 25.46 15.84
CA ALA A 196 -0.43 26.07 14.86
C ALA A 196 -0.48 27.58 15.07
N ASP A 197 0.57 28.13 15.69
CA ASP A 197 0.86 29.55 15.69
C ASP A 197 0.90 30.06 14.24
N LYS A 198 -0.15 30.76 13.84
CA LYS A 198 -0.09 31.67 12.69
C LYS A 198 0.73 32.88 13.11
N LYS A 199 2.03 32.89 12.77
CA LYS A 199 2.79 34.14 12.74
C LYS A 199 2.29 35.00 11.57
N LYS A 200 1.84 36.20 11.93
CA LYS A 200 1.53 37.33 11.06
C LYS A 200 2.77 37.83 10.33
#